data_AF-B7KSQ2-F1
#
_entry.id   AF-B7KSQ2-F1
#
_cell.length_a   1.000
_cell.length_b   1.000
_cell.length_c   1.000
_cell.angle_alpha   90.00
_cell.angle_beta   90.00
_cell.angle_gamma   90.00
#
_symmetry.space_group_name_H-M   'P 1'
#
loop_
_entity.id
_entity.type
_entity.pdbx_description
1 polymer ?
#
loop_
_entity_poly.entity_id
_entity_poly.type
_entity_poly.pdbx_seq_one_letter_code
_entity_poly.pdbx_strand_id
1 'polypeptide(L)'
;MKAAPLKGGLLAVGLVLSVSAALGHGDVQPQPVDTAGLAPLGETWREENPYRGDAKAITIGDSGFNQNCARCHGLQVISGGLAPDLRYLPLGKEGDEYFVERVRHGATTNGVMKMPAFEGVLSQEALWAIRTYIEAKHEE
;
A
#
# COMPACT_ATOMS: atom_id res chain seq x y z
N MET A 1 -63.61 -40.57 1.66
CA MET A 1 -62.67 -39.95 2.63
C MET A 1 -61.43 -40.85 2.75
N LYS A 2 -60.23 -40.24 2.64
CA LYS A 2 -58.86 -40.77 2.96
C LYS A 2 -58.30 -41.85 2.02
N ALA A 3 -57.03 -41.88 1.58
CA ALA A 3 -55.84 -41.06 1.76
C ALA A 3 -54.85 -41.30 0.59
N ALA A 4 -53.93 -40.36 0.32
CA ALA A 4 -52.84 -40.50 -0.66
C ALA A 4 -51.69 -41.38 -0.14
N PRO A 5 -50.76 -41.80 -1.03
CA PRO A 5 -49.38 -41.35 -0.82
C PRO A 5 -48.63 -40.90 -2.09
N LEU A 6 -47.82 -39.87 -1.88
CA LEU A 6 -46.72 -39.36 -2.72
C LEU A 6 -45.64 -40.42 -2.95
N LYS A 7 -45.08 -40.54 -4.16
CA LYS A 7 -43.65 -40.86 -4.38
C LYS A 7 -43.12 -40.17 -5.63
N GLY A 8 -42.59 -38.96 -5.46
CA GLY A 8 -41.72 -38.31 -6.42
C GLY A 8 -40.34 -38.97 -6.41
N GLY A 9 -39.80 -39.25 -7.60
CA GLY A 9 -38.41 -39.65 -7.78
C GLY A 9 -37.56 -38.41 -8.09
N LEU A 10 -36.75 -38.00 -7.12
CA LEU A 10 -35.80 -36.91 -7.22
C LEU A 10 -34.76 -37.19 -8.33
N LEU A 11 -34.66 -36.31 -9.33
CA LEU A 11 -33.38 -36.04 -9.99
C LEU A 11 -32.53 -35.24 -9.00
N ALA A 12 -31.68 -35.92 -8.23
CA ALA A 12 -30.67 -35.26 -7.43
C ALA A 12 -29.50 -34.84 -8.33
N VAL A 13 -29.57 -33.61 -8.86
CA VAL A 13 -28.41 -32.91 -9.40
C VAL A 13 -27.46 -32.67 -8.22
N GLY A 14 -26.38 -33.44 -8.15
CA GLY A 14 -25.32 -33.26 -7.17
C GLY A 14 -24.58 -31.96 -7.43
N LEU A 15 -25.03 -30.85 -6.83
CA LEU A 15 -24.26 -29.62 -6.75
C LEU A 15 -23.14 -29.83 -5.73
N VAL A 16 -21.98 -30.25 -6.21
CA VAL A 16 -20.75 -30.31 -5.40
C VAL A 16 -20.37 -28.86 -5.06
N LEU A 17 -20.72 -28.42 -3.86
CA LEU A 17 -20.20 -27.19 -3.26
C LEU A 17 -18.72 -27.41 -2.93
N SER A 18 -17.84 -27.18 -3.90
CA SER A 18 -16.42 -26.97 -3.63
C SER A 18 -16.28 -25.65 -2.88
N VAL A 19 -16.28 -25.72 -1.55
CA VAL A 19 -15.86 -24.62 -0.69
C VAL A 19 -14.35 -24.46 -0.90
N SER A 20 -13.97 -23.64 -1.87
CA SER A 20 -12.61 -23.11 -1.93
C SER A 20 -12.39 -22.31 -0.66
N ALA A 21 -11.42 -22.71 0.18
CA ALA A 21 -10.95 -21.87 1.26
C ALA A 21 -10.40 -20.58 0.64
N ALA A 22 -11.21 -19.53 0.61
CA ALA A 22 -10.79 -18.23 0.16
C ALA A 22 -9.82 -17.68 1.23
N LEU A 23 -8.52 -17.79 0.95
CA LEU A 23 -7.48 -17.04 1.64
C LEU A 23 -7.62 -15.57 1.25
N GLY A 24 -8.69 -14.92 1.73
CA GLY A 24 -9.02 -13.53 1.39
C GLY A 24 -8.16 -12.49 2.12
N HIS A 25 -7.33 -12.95 3.05
CA HIS A 25 -6.39 -12.12 3.78
C HIS A 25 -5.01 -12.42 3.17
N GLY A 26 -4.57 -11.56 2.26
CA GLY A 26 -3.21 -11.63 1.72
C GLY A 26 -2.16 -11.47 2.81
N ASP A 27 -0.89 -11.67 2.45
CA ASP A 27 0.23 -11.41 3.36
C ASP A 27 0.14 -9.98 3.92
N VAL A 28 0.24 -9.86 5.24
CA VAL A 28 0.18 -8.57 5.96
C VAL A 28 1.56 -7.96 6.17
N GLN A 29 2.62 -8.65 5.76
CA GLN A 29 3.98 -8.14 5.77
C GLN A 29 4.17 -7.06 4.68
N PRO A 30 5.01 -6.03 4.91
CA PRO A 30 5.39 -5.10 3.85
C PRO A 30 5.92 -5.84 2.63
N GLN A 31 5.44 -5.43 1.46
CA GLN A 31 5.77 -6.07 0.19
C GLN A 31 7.06 -5.45 -0.38
N PRO A 32 8.00 -6.29 -0.85
CA PRO A 32 9.24 -5.78 -1.42
C PRO A 32 8.95 -4.94 -2.66
N VAL A 33 9.72 -3.87 -2.84
CA VAL A 33 9.63 -2.98 -3.99
C VAL A 33 10.85 -3.18 -4.86
N ASP A 34 10.64 -3.56 -6.12
CA ASP A 34 11.73 -3.69 -7.09
C ASP A 34 12.17 -2.32 -7.59
N THR A 35 13.39 -1.92 -7.22
CA THR A 35 13.99 -0.64 -7.58
C THR A 35 14.93 -0.73 -8.78
N ALA A 36 14.90 -1.86 -9.52
CA ALA A 36 15.78 -2.10 -10.65
C ALA A 36 15.78 -0.95 -11.67
N GLY A 37 16.96 -0.38 -11.89
CA GLY A 37 17.20 0.70 -12.85
C GLY A 37 16.88 2.10 -12.34
N LEU A 38 16.72 2.28 -11.03
CA LEU A 38 16.97 3.57 -10.36
C LEU A 38 18.46 3.73 -10.06
N ALA A 39 18.93 4.97 -9.95
CA ALA A 39 20.31 5.25 -9.53
C ALA A 39 20.50 4.85 -8.06
N PRO A 40 21.47 4.00 -7.69
CA PRO A 40 21.63 3.53 -6.32
C PRO A 40 22.05 4.68 -5.39
N LEU A 41 21.52 4.70 -4.17
CA LEU A 41 21.71 5.80 -3.21
C LEU A 41 22.71 5.46 -2.10
N GLY A 42 22.93 4.18 -1.86
CA GLY A 42 23.84 3.67 -0.83
C GLY A 42 23.21 3.64 0.56
N GLU A 43 24.02 3.38 1.58
CA GLU A 43 23.56 3.21 2.98
C GLU A 43 23.25 4.54 3.68
N THR A 44 23.95 5.62 3.32
CA THR A 44 23.70 6.92 3.90
C THR A 44 22.39 7.50 3.35
N TRP A 45 21.52 7.89 4.26
CA TRP A 45 20.24 8.47 3.90
C TRP A 45 20.40 9.85 3.25
N ARG A 46 19.66 10.10 2.17
CA ARG A 46 19.55 11.38 1.49
C ARG A 46 18.56 12.26 2.24
N GLU A 47 18.80 13.56 2.28
CA GLU A 47 17.88 14.50 2.94
C GLU A 47 16.76 14.96 2.02
N GLU A 48 16.99 14.96 0.70
CA GLU A 48 16.06 15.42 -0.33
C GLU A 48 15.87 14.36 -1.40
N ASN A 49 14.71 14.37 -2.06
CA ASN A 49 14.35 13.39 -3.08
C ASN A 49 15.30 13.44 -4.29
N PRO A 50 16.15 12.42 -4.50
CA PRO A 50 17.09 12.40 -5.62
C PRO A 50 16.44 12.00 -6.94
N TYR A 51 15.19 11.51 -6.91
CA TYR A 51 14.48 10.99 -8.09
C TYR A 51 13.33 11.91 -8.54
N ARG A 52 13.32 13.17 -8.10
CA ARG A 52 12.25 14.11 -8.43
C ARG A 52 12.07 14.24 -9.95
N GLY A 53 10.84 14.02 -10.41
CA GLY A 53 10.49 14.07 -11.84
C GLY A 53 10.92 12.85 -12.67
N ASP A 54 11.56 11.84 -12.08
CA ASP A 54 11.92 10.61 -12.80
C ASP A 54 10.68 9.73 -13.03
N ALA A 55 10.31 9.53 -14.30
CA ALA A 55 9.14 8.75 -14.69
C ALA A 55 9.19 7.27 -14.27
N LYS A 56 10.38 6.69 -14.20
CA LYS A 56 10.57 5.32 -13.74
C LYS A 56 10.42 5.23 -12.22
N ALA A 57 10.94 6.21 -11.48
CA ALA A 57 10.72 6.30 -10.04
C ALA A 57 9.24 6.49 -9.71
N ILE A 58 8.49 7.30 -10.49
CA ILE A 58 7.03 7.43 -10.36
C ILE A 58 6.34 6.08 -10.55
N THR A 59 6.71 5.32 -11.58
CA THR A 59 6.10 4.01 -11.88
C THR A 59 6.36 2.99 -10.77
N ILE A 60 7.61 2.91 -10.30
CA ILE A 60 7.99 2.05 -9.18
C ILE A 60 7.28 2.49 -7.90
N GLY A 61 7.22 3.81 -7.66
CA GLY A 61 6.57 4.43 -6.52
C GLY A 61 5.07 4.17 -6.47
N ASP A 62 4.37 4.21 -7.59
CA ASP A 62 2.93 3.86 -7.68
C ASP A 62 2.69 2.42 -7.21
N SER A 63 3.47 1.47 -7.74
CA SER A 63 3.40 0.07 -7.30
C SER A 63 3.74 -0.09 -5.81
N GLY A 64 4.84 0.52 -5.36
CA GLY A 64 5.29 0.44 -3.97
C GLY A 64 4.27 1.06 -2.99
N PHE A 65 3.69 2.20 -3.35
CA PHE A 65 2.66 2.89 -2.57
C PHE A 65 1.38 2.07 -2.49
N ASN A 66 0.91 1.52 -3.61
CA ASN A 66 -0.32 0.72 -3.64
C ASN A 66 -0.21 -0.54 -2.76
N GLN A 67 0.97 -1.13 -2.67
CA GLN A 67 1.19 -2.34 -1.88
C GLN A 67 1.42 -2.05 -0.38
N ASN A 68 2.07 -0.94 -0.04
CA ASN A 68 2.55 -0.70 1.33
C ASN A 68 1.83 0.44 2.06
N CYS A 69 1.23 1.40 1.34
CA CYS A 69 0.76 2.67 1.92
C CYS A 69 -0.74 2.89 1.72
N ALA A 70 -1.27 2.47 0.56
CA ALA A 70 -2.63 2.79 0.12
C ALA A 70 -3.74 2.26 1.03
N ARG A 71 -3.48 1.20 1.82
CA ARG A 71 -4.44 0.71 2.83
C ARG A 71 -4.82 1.79 3.85
N CYS A 72 -3.90 2.69 4.18
CA CYS A 72 -4.11 3.76 5.16
C CYS A 72 -4.28 5.13 4.51
N HIS A 73 -3.43 5.43 3.53
CA HIS A 73 -3.41 6.73 2.85
C HIS A 73 -4.30 6.78 1.60
N GLY A 74 -5.00 5.69 1.30
CA GLY A 74 -5.94 5.57 0.20
C GLY A 74 -5.29 5.26 -1.15
N LEU A 75 -6.07 4.72 -2.09
CA LEU A 75 -5.61 4.42 -3.44
C LEU A 75 -5.30 5.71 -4.19
N GLN A 76 -4.26 5.68 -5.03
CA GLN A 76 -3.82 6.87 -5.78
C GLN A 76 -3.54 8.09 -4.89
N VAL A 77 -3.15 7.84 -3.63
CA VAL A 77 -2.86 8.87 -2.62
C VAL A 77 -4.10 9.61 -2.11
N ILE A 78 -5.31 9.22 -2.52
CA ILE A 78 -6.57 9.86 -2.13
C ILE A 78 -7.08 9.23 -0.84
N SER A 79 -6.88 9.89 0.30
CA SER A 79 -7.23 9.32 1.60
C SER A 79 -8.74 9.24 1.83
N GLY A 80 -9.19 8.13 2.41
CA GLY A 80 -10.55 7.95 2.94
C GLY A 80 -10.76 8.47 4.36
N GLY A 81 -9.78 9.18 4.94
CA GLY A 81 -9.84 9.77 6.28
C GLY A 81 -9.24 8.91 7.40
N LEU A 82 -8.67 7.73 7.10
CA LEU A 82 -7.99 6.89 8.09
C LEU A 82 -6.61 7.45 8.46
N ALA A 83 -5.86 7.93 7.47
CA ALA A 83 -4.59 8.62 7.63
C ALA A 83 -4.60 9.94 6.82
N PRO A 84 -3.62 10.85 7.00
CA PRO A 84 -3.56 12.07 6.20
C PRO A 84 -3.56 11.81 4.70
N ASP A 85 -4.21 12.69 3.95
CA ASP A 85 -4.14 12.72 2.48
C ASP A 85 -2.78 13.29 2.06
N LEU A 86 -1.96 12.47 1.42
CA LEU A 86 -0.58 12.84 1.11
C LEU A 86 -0.47 13.67 -0.17
N ARG A 87 -1.57 13.90 -0.90
CA ARG A 87 -1.58 14.83 -2.03
C ARG A 87 -1.25 16.26 -1.57
N TYR A 88 -1.59 16.61 -0.33
CA TYR A 88 -1.29 17.92 0.26
C TYR A 88 0.04 17.96 1.04
N LEU A 89 0.86 16.90 0.97
CA LEU A 89 2.19 16.95 1.55
C LEU A 89 3.05 17.94 0.74
N PRO A 90 3.71 18.94 1.35
CA PRO A 90 4.46 19.93 0.60
C PRO A 90 5.48 19.31 -0.36
N LEU A 91 5.73 19.99 -1.48
CA LEU A 91 6.78 19.60 -2.40
C LEU A 91 8.16 20.06 -1.89
N GLY A 92 9.21 19.45 -2.43
CA GLY A 92 10.58 19.86 -2.12
C GLY A 92 11.02 19.51 -0.70
N LYS A 93 12.04 20.22 -0.22
CA LYS A 93 12.76 19.91 1.01
C LYS A 93 11.85 19.81 2.25
N GLU A 94 10.90 20.72 2.40
CA GLU A 94 10.00 20.73 3.57
C GLU A 94 9.19 19.42 3.68
N GLY A 95 8.58 18.99 2.58
CA GLY A 95 7.85 17.72 2.60
C GLY A 95 8.76 16.50 2.58
N ASP A 96 9.99 16.61 2.06
CA ASP A 96 10.97 15.53 2.10
C ASP A 96 11.42 15.25 3.54
N GLU A 97 11.69 16.29 4.33
CA GLU A 97 12.01 16.16 5.76
C GLU A 97 10.88 15.44 6.52
N TYR A 98 9.63 15.85 6.30
CA TYR A 98 8.48 15.20 6.91
C TYR A 98 8.31 13.75 6.43
N PHE A 99 8.45 13.52 5.12
CA PHE A 99 8.35 12.18 4.54
C PHE A 99 9.38 11.26 5.16
N VAL A 100 10.66 11.65 5.17
CA VAL A 100 11.78 10.89 5.71
C VAL A 100 11.56 10.55 7.17
N GLU A 101 11.22 11.53 8.00
CA GLU A 101 10.95 11.30 9.42
C GLU A 101 9.86 10.24 9.61
N ARG A 102 8.74 10.36 8.88
CA ARG A 102 7.60 9.46 9.04
C ARG A 102 7.82 8.08 8.47
N VAL A 103 8.44 7.93 7.30
CA VAL A 103 8.66 6.59 6.74
C VAL A 103 9.74 5.84 7.49
N ARG A 104 10.73 6.55 8.05
CA ARG A 104 11.82 5.91 8.79
C ARG A 104 11.41 5.51 10.20
N HIS A 105 10.69 6.39 10.90
CA HIS A 105 10.43 6.22 12.33
C HIS A 105 8.96 5.95 12.66
N GLY A 106 8.08 6.00 11.67
CA GLY A 106 6.64 5.82 11.84
C GLY A 106 5.99 7.01 12.54
N ALA A 107 4.80 6.77 13.11
CA ALA A 107 4.10 7.75 13.93
C ALA A 107 3.39 7.07 15.09
N THR A 108 3.69 7.48 16.32
CA THR A 108 3.00 7.03 17.53
C THR A 108 2.24 8.18 18.16
N THR A 109 1.00 7.93 18.55
CA THR A 109 0.16 8.93 19.25
C THR A 109 -0.52 8.25 20.42
N ASN A 110 -0.40 8.84 21.62
CA ASN A 110 -0.94 8.30 22.87
C ASN A 110 -0.51 6.84 23.12
N GLY A 111 0.75 6.51 22.82
CA GLY A 111 1.29 5.16 22.98
C GLY A 111 0.82 4.12 21.95
N VAL A 112 0.00 4.51 20.97
CA VAL A 112 -0.49 3.62 19.90
C VAL A 112 0.23 3.96 18.60
N MET A 113 0.83 2.94 17.97
CA MET A 113 1.42 3.06 16.64
C MET A 113 0.31 3.32 15.60
N LYS A 114 0.40 4.45 14.90
CA LYS A 114 -0.54 4.88 13.86
C LYS A 114 0.01 4.67 12.46
N MET A 115 1.32 4.81 12.29
CA MET A 115 2.03 4.57 11.04
C MET A 115 3.27 3.73 11.36
N PRO A 116 3.47 2.57 10.70
CA PRO A 116 4.65 1.75 10.94
C PRO A 116 5.92 2.43 10.41
N ALA A 117 7.06 2.08 11.02
CA ALA A 117 8.38 2.40 10.49
C ALA A 117 8.75 1.43 9.36
N PHE A 118 9.38 1.94 8.31
CA PHE A 118 9.82 1.18 7.13
C PHE A 118 11.35 1.17 6.95
N GLU A 119 12.11 1.90 7.76
CA GLU A 119 13.58 1.83 7.73
C GLU A 119 14.05 0.41 8.05
N GLY A 120 14.96 -0.12 7.23
CA GLY A 120 15.44 -1.50 7.32
C GLY A 120 14.46 -2.55 6.79
N VAL A 121 13.23 -2.16 6.43
CA VAL A 121 12.23 -3.04 5.79
C VAL A 121 12.18 -2.79 4.29
N LEU A 122 12.08 -1.52 3.89
CA LEU A 122 12.18 -1.09 2.51
C LEU A 122 13.52 -0.36 2.30
N SER A 123 14.10 -0.52 1.12
CA SER A 123 15.32 0.21 0.77
C SER A 123 15.06 1.70 0.67
N GLN A 124 16.14 2.47 0.75
CA GLN A 124 16.07 3.91 0.54
C GLN A 124 15.49 4.26 -0.83
N GLU A 125 15.93 3.54 -1.86
CA GLU A 125 15.49 3.72 -3.22
C GLU A 125 13.98 3.49 -3.37
N ALA A 126 13.43 2.50 -2.66
CA ALA A 126 12.01 2.20 -2.68
C ALA A 126 11.19 3.33 -2.05
N LEU A 127 11.64 3.82 -0.89
CA LEU A 127 10.98 4.91 -0.18
C LEU A 127 11.05 6.22 -0.98
N TRP A 128 12.17 6.56 -1.60
CA TRP A 128 12.26 7.73 -2.46
C TRP A 128 11.42 7.61 -3.74
N ALA A 129 11.34 6.42 -4.35
CA ALA A 129 10.43 6.20 -5.47
C ALA A 129 8.97 6.46 -5.07
N ILE A 130 8.54 5.98 -3.90
CA ILE A 130 7.21 6.26 -3.34
C ILE A 130 7.01 7.76 -3.13
N ARG A 131 8.01 8.48 -2.59
CA ARG A 131 7.95 9.94 -2.47
C ARG A 131 7.77 10.62 -3.82
N THR A 132 8.52 10.23 -4.85
CA THR A 132 8.37 10.79 -6.21
C THR A 132 6.96 10.56 -6.76
N TYR A 133 6.36 9.40 -6.49
CA TYR A 133 4.97 9.16 -6.86
C TYR A 133 3.99 10.07 -6.12
N ILE A 134 4.18 10.27 -4.81
CA ILE A 134 3.37 11.20 -4.02
C ILE A 134 3.49 12.63 -4.57
N GLU A 135 4.70 13.09 -4.89
CA GLU A 135 4.92 14.41 -5.51
C GLU A 135 4.20 14.53 -6.86
N ALA A 136 4.16 13.45 -7.67
CA ALA A 136 3.44 13.43 -8.94
C ALA A 136 1.90 13.45 -8.80
N LYS A 137 1.38 13.21 -7.60
CA LYS A 137 -0.06 13.28 -7.24
C LYS A 137 -0.40 14.52 -6.43
N HIS A 138 0.53 15.45 -6.28
CA HIS A 138 0.36 16.62 -5.42
C HIS A 138 -0.84 17.49 -5.83
N GLU A 139 -1.51 18.04 -4.84
CA GLU A 139 -2.59 19.02 -4.96
C GLU A 139 -2.31 20.22 -4.04
N GLU A 140 -2.72 21.40 -4.48
CA GLU A 140 -2.57 22.70 -3.79
C GLU A 140 -3.72 22.98 -2.82
#